data_AF-A0A9K3E7N0-F1
#
_entry.id   AF-A0A9K3E7N0-F1
#
_cell.length_a   1.000
_cell.length_b   1.000
_cell.length_c   1.000
_cell.angle_alpha   90.00
_cell.angle_beta   90.00
_cell.angle_gamma   90.00
#
_symmetry.space_group_name_H-M   'P 1'
#
loop_
_entity.id
_entity.type
_entity.pdbx_description
1 polymer ?
#
loop_
_entity_poly.entity_id
_entity_poly.type
_entity_poly.pdbx_seq_one_letter_code
_entity_poly.pdbx_strand_id
1 'polypeptide(L)'
;MTRVAGTFGYIAPEYAGKLTTKVDVFSYGVILMELLTGLMVLDNDRPEEKRYLVEWFSSIRADKEKVMAAVDFSLNANEEIFETISVVAELAGHCTAREPSQRPDMGHAVNVLAPLVEKWKPMESEAEVSCGGVDHSLPLTQMVKRWQEAEAEGKDYVSYMDLDDGKSIIPAGSANSFTSVDDGR
;
A
#
# COMPACT_ATOMS: atom_id res chain seq x y z
N MET A 1 16.77 -5.06 26.85
CA MET A 1 17.02 -4.21 25.67
C MET A 1 16.07 -4.72 24.59
N THR A 2 15.06 -3.95 24.20
CA THR A 2 14.15 -4.33 23.12
C THR A 2 14.94 -4.28 21.81
N ARG A 3 14.95 -5.37 21.03
CA ARG A 3 15.55 -5.37 19.69
C ARG A 3 14.70 -4.48 18.80
N VAL A 4 15.33 -3.51 18.14
CA VAL A 4 14.68 -2.75 17.07
C VAL A 4 14.44 -3.73 15.91
N ALA A 5 13.17 -3.98 15.61
CA ALA A 5 12.74 -4.78 14.46
C ALA A 5 11.84 -3.90 13.57
N GLY A 6 12.10 -3.91 12.27
CA GLY A 6 11.37 -3.14 11.26
C GLY A 6 12.12 -3.11 9.93
N THR A 7 11.43 -2.67 8.88
CA THR A 7 12.02 -2.50 7.54
C THR A 7 12.62 -1.11 7.43
N PHE A 8 13.91 -1.02 7.09
CA PHE A 8 14.60 0.25 6.92
C PHE A 8 13.85 1.12 5.89
N GLY A 9 13.70 2.43 6.16
CA GLY A 9 12.88 3.35 5.37
C GLY A 9 11.46 3.58 5.90
N TYR A 10 10.84 2.57 6.52
CA TYR A 10 9.49 2.70 7.12
C TYR A 10 9.51 2.96 8.63
N ILE A 11 10.68 2.84 9.25
CA ILE A 11 10.84 3.01 10.69
C ILE A 11 10.84 4.50 11.03
N ALA A 12 9.92 4.90 11.91
CA ALA A 12 9.88 6.26 12.44
C ALA A 12 11.19 6.61 13.17
N PRO A 13 11.70 7.85 13.05
CA PRO A 13 13.02 8.23 13.58
C PRO A 13 13.16 8.08 15.10
N GLU A 14 12.06 8.15 15.84
CA GLU A 14 12.00 7.96 17.30
C GLU A 14 11.78 6.50 17.74
N TYR A 15 11.62 5.57 16.80
CA TYR A 15 11.39 4.16 17.11
C TYR A 15 12.67 3.50 17.66
N ALA A 16 12.88 3.67 18.96
CA ALA A 16 13.94 3.04 19.74
C ALA A 16 13.44 1.78 20.48
N GLY A 17 12.54 1.01 19.84
CA GLY A 17 11.89 -0.16 20.44
C GLY A 17 10.66 0.15 21.30
N LYS A 18 10.09 1.35 21.18
CA LYS A 18 8.80 1.74 21.76
C LYS A 18 7.73 1.72 20.66
N LEU A 19 6.85 0.73 20.72
CA LEU A 19 5.71 0.66 19.80
C LEU A 19 4.66 1.70 20.22
N THR A 20 4.29 2.57 19.31
CA THR A 20 3.19 3.54 19.50
C THR A 20 2.40 3.64 18.21
N THR A 21 1.12 4.02 18.31
CA THR A 21 0.27 4.25 17.14
C THR A 21 0.86 5.29 16.17
N LYS A 22 1.67 6.24 16.66
CA LYS A 22 2.32 7.26 15.83
C LYS A 22 3.45 6.70 14.97
N VAL A 23 4.08 5.60 15.37
CA VAL A 23 5.09 4.91 14.55
C VAL A 23 4.39 4.27 13.35
N ASP A 24 3.23 3.66 13.54
CA ASP A 24 2.43 3.09 12.45
C ASP A 24 1.94 4.19 11.49
N VAL A 25 1.53 5.35 12.02
CA VAL A 25 1.15 6.52 11.19
C VAL A 25 2.31 6.99 10.31
N PHE A 26 3.54 6.95 10.83
CA PHE A 26 4.72 7.30 10.02
C PHE A 26 4.89 6.32 8.85
N SER A 27 4.90 5.02 9.14
CA SER A 27 5.03 3.99 8.10
C SER A 27 3.90 4.10 7.07
N TYR A 28 2.68 4.41 7.50
CA TYR A 28 1.56 4.68 6.62
C TYR A 28 1.81 5.88 5.69
N GLY A 29 2.34 6.98 6.22
CA GLY A 29 2.73 8.15 5.42
C GLY A 29 3.78 7.81 4.35
N VAL A 30 4.76 6.96 4.68
CA VAL A 30 5.75 6.46 3.70
C VAL A 30 5.06 5.70 2.57
N ILE A 31 4.14 4.80 2.90
CA ILE A 31 3.38 4.03 1.90
C ILE A 31 2.57 4.96 0.99
N LEU A 32 1.95 6.02 1.53
CA LEU A 32 1.25 7.00 0.68
C LEU A 32 2.20 7.68 -0.31
N MET A 33 3.43 8.01 0.09
CA MET A 33 4.44 8.57 -0.84
C MET A 33 4.85 7.56 -1.91
N GLU A 34 5.03 6.29 -1.56
CA GLU A 34 5.33 5.23 -2.54
C GLU A 34 4.19 5.06 -3.54
N LEU A 35 2.94 5.05 -3.07
CA LEU A 35 1.77 4.92 -3.94
C LEU A 35 1.62 6.12 -4.90
N LEU A 36 1.92 7.33 -4.44
CA LEU A 36 1.86 8.53 -5.28
C LEU A 36 2.95 8.54 -6.36
N THR A 37 4.12 8.02 -6.06
CA THR A 37 5.31 8.18 -6.92
C THR A 37 5.67 6.92 -7.71
N GLY A 38 5.18 5.75 -7.30
CA GLY A 38 5.60 4.45 -7.84
C GLY A 38 7.04 4.07 -7.47
N LEU A 39 7.67 4.83 -6.58
CA LEU A 39 9.08 4.67 -6.24
C LEU A 39 9.25 3.86 -4.96
N MET A 40 10.25 2.98 -4.93
CA MET A 40 10.68 2.33 -3.68
C MET A 40 11.15 3.38 -2.66
N VAL A 41 10.84 3.16 -1.39
CA VAL A 41 11.25 4.01 -0.25
C VAL A 41 12.78 4.24 -0.19
N LEU A 42 13.54 3.23 -0.61
CA LEU A 42 14.99 3.21 -0.64
C LEU A 42 15.46 2.57 -1.93
N ASP A 43 16.32 3.29 -2.63
CA ASP A 43 16.83 2.86 -3.92
C ASP A 43 18.26 3.34 -4.08
N ASN A 44 19.20 2.40 -4.07
CA ASN A 44 20.63 2.69 -4.13
C ASN A 44 21.08 3.11 -5.53
N ASP A 45 20.29 2.83 -6.56
CA ASP A 45 20.60 3.16 -7.96
C ASP A 45 20.16 4.59 -8.32
N ARG A 46 19.42 5.26 -7.44
CA ARG A 46 19.06 6.68 -7.59
C ARG A 46 20.18 7.62 -7.15
N PRO A 47 20.19 8.87 -7.69
CA PRO A 47 21.05 9.94 -7.17
C PRO A 47 20.89 10.07 -5.65
N GLU A 48 21.98 10.43 -4.96
CA GLU A 48 22.02 10.52 -3.50
C GLU A 48 20.88 11.40 -2.94
N GLU A 49 20.57 12.49 -3.63
CA GLU A 49 19.50 13.45 -3.31
C GLU A 49 18.09 12.85 -3.34
N LYS A 50 17.89 11.73 -4.06
CA LYS A 50 16.60 11.02 -4.21
C LYS A 50 16.59 9.62 -3.60
N ARG A 51 17.69 9.23 -2.94
CA ARG A 51 17.88 7.88 -2.39
C ARG A 51 16.87 7.57 -1.28
N TYR A 52 16.54 8.58 -0.46
CA TYR A 52 15.58 8.49 0.63
C TYR A 52 14.28 9.16 0.21
N LEU A 53 13.24 8.35 -0.06
CA LEU A 53 11.97 8.85 -0.58
C LEU A 53 11.35 9.94 0.31
N VAL A 54 11.34 9.75 1.63
CA VAL A 54 10.70 10.69 2.58
C VAL A 54 11.37 12.06 2.57
N GLU A 55 12.70 12.09 2.59
CA GLU A 55 13.47 13.34 2.60
C GLU A 55 13.33 14.08 1.27
N TRP A 56 13.48 13.35 0.16
CA TRP A 56 13.31 13.89 -1.17
C TRP A 56 11.88 14.40 -1.41
N PHE A 57 10.86 13.61 -1.08
CA PHE A 57 9.45 14.00 -1.26
C PHE A 57 9.12 15.24 -0.43
N SER A 58 9.60 15.31 0.82
CA SER A 58 9.43 16.50 1.65
C SER A 58 10.07 17.76 1.06
N SER A 59 11.13 17.64 0.25
CA SER A 59 11.76 18.79 -0.42
C SER A 59 10.96 19.31 -1.61
N ILE A 60 10.16 18.44 -2.25
CA ILE A 60 9.40 18.79 -3.46
C ILE A 60 7.92 19.07 -3.18
N ARG A 61 7.35 18.58 -2.07
CA ARG A 61 5.90 18.62 -1.81
C ARG A 61 5.27 20.02 -1.82
N ALA A 62 6.05 21.06 -1.50
CA ALA A 62 5.58 22.44 -1.50
C ALA A 62 5.44 23.04 -2.91
N ASP A 63 5.99 22.39 -3.92
CA ASP A 63 6.03 22.87 -5.31
C ASP A 63 5.14 21.99 -6.18
N LYS A 64 4.02 22.57 -6.64
CA LYS A 64 3.02 21.90 -7.48
C LYS A 64 3.64 21.24 -8.71
N GLU A 65 4.54 21.92 -9.40
CA GLU A 65 5.14 21.44 -10.65
C GLU A 65 6.06 20.25 -10.39
N LYS A 66 6.84 20.32 -9.29
CA LYS A 66 7.70 19.19 -8.89
C LYS A 66 6.89 18.00 -8.41
N VAL A 67 5.81 18.21 -7.65
CA VAL A 67 4.91 17.13 -7.23
C VAL A 67 4.33 16.46 -8.46
N MET A 68 3.78 17.25 -9.40
CA MET A 68 3.19 16.72 -10.64
C MET A 68 4.18 15.90 -11.46
N ALA A 69 5.44 16.34 -11.55
CA ALA A 69 6.51 15.60 -12.22
C ALA A 69 6.97 14.33 -11.48
N ALA A 70 6.67 14.22 -10.19
CA ALA A 70 7.03 13.07 -9.35
C ALA A 70 5.92 12.01 -9.26
N VAL A 71 4.69 12.34 -9.67
CA VAL A 71 3.56 11.40 -9.65
C VAL A 71 3.80 10.26 -10.62
N ASP A 72 3.43 9.04 -10.21
CA ASP A 72 3.44 7.86 -11.08
C ASP A 72 2.59 8.12 -12.35
N PHE A 73 3.16 7.81 -13.51
CA PHE A 73 2.51 8.01 -14.81
C PHE A 73 1.19 7.22 -14.94
N SER A 74 1.06 6.09 -14.25
CA SER A 74 -0.16 5.26 -14.22
C SER A 74 -1.34 5.94 -13.55
N LEU A 75 -1.11 6.98 -12.72
CA LEU A 75 -2.17 7.79 -12.12
C LEU A 75 -2.78 8.79 -13.09
N ASN A 76 -2.23 8.92 -14.30
CA ASN A 76 -2.72 9.77 -15.40
C ASN A 76 -3.12 11.18 -14.92
N ALA A 77 -2.23 11.82 -14.14
CA ALA A 77 -2.48 13.05 -13.42
C ALA A 77 -2.90 14.20 -14.36
N ASN A 78 -4.20 14.50 -14.39
CA ASN A 78 -4.77 15.70 -14.98
C ASN A 78 -5.09 16.73 -13.88
N GLU A 79 -5.56 17.93 -14.25
CA GLU A 79 -5.82 19.00 -13.27
C GLU A 79 -6.85 18.60 -12.19
N GLU A 80 -7.86 17.81 -12.55
CA GLU A 80 -8.91 17.33 -11.63
C GLU A 80 -8.37 16.28 -10.63
N ILE A 81 -7.61 15.31 -11.12
CA ILE A 81 -6.98 14.27 -10.29
C ILE A 81 -5.86 14.89 -9.43
N PHE A 82 -5.19 15.93 -9.93
CA PHE A 82 -4.11 16.59 -9.22
C PHE A 82 -4.56 17.21 -7.89
N GLU A 83 -5.80 17.73 -7.80
CA GLU A 83 -6.35 18.20 -6.52
C GLU A 83 -6.39 17.07 -5.48
N THR A 84 -6.80 15.87 -5.91
CA THR A 84 -6.83 14.68 -5.05
C THR A 84 -5.42 14.25 -4.64
N ILE A 85 -4.48 14.22 -5.60
CA ILE A 85 -3.07 13.90 -5.35
C ILE A 85 -2.45 14.87 -4.35
N SER A 86 -2.73 16.18 -4.49
CA SER A 86 -2.22 17.22 -3.59
C SER A 86 -2.69 17.00 -2.15
N VAL A 87 -3.97 16.65 -1.95
CA VAL A 87 -4.50 16.31 -0.63
C VAL A 87 -3.79 15.10 -0.02
N VAL A 88 -3.57 14.03 -0.82
CA VAL A 88 -2.87 12.83 -0.36
C VAL A 88 -1.39 13.14 -0.05
N ALA A 89 -0.74 13.97 -0.86
CA ALA A 89 0.65 14.37 -0.68
C ALA A 89 0.85 15.18 0.62
N GLU A 90 -0.06 16.11 0.91
CA GLU A 90 -0.04 16.88 2.15
C GLU A 90 -0.28 15.98 3.37
N LEU A 91 -1.27 15.08 3.29
CA LEU A 91 -1.51 14.10 4.34
C LEU A 91 -0.28 13.23 4.60
N ALA A 92 0.35 12.71 3.54
CA ALA A 92 1.56 11.91 3.63
C ALA A 92 2.69 12.69 4.34
N GLY A 93 2.89 13.96 3.97
CA GLY A 93 3.90 14.82 4.60
C GLY A 93 3.65 15.06 6.10
N HIS A 94 2.39 15.20 6.52
CA HIS A 94 2.03 15.29 7.94
C HIS A 94 2.24 13.96 8.68
N CYS A 95 1.88 12.83 8.07
CA CYS A 95 2.10 11.49 8.62
C CYS A 95 3.59 11.18 8.83
N THR A 96 4.47 11.64 7.93
CA THR A 96 5.93 11.44 8.04
C THR A 96 6.64 12.53 8.82
N ALA A 97 5.93 13.37 9.59
CA ALA A 97 6.56 14.41 10.39
C ALA A 97 7.58 13.80 11.39
N ARG A 98 8.73 14.46 11.56
CA ARG A 98 9.80 13.99 12.45
C ARG A 98 9.32 13.84 13.89
N GLU A 99 8.51 14.78 14.37
CA GLU A 99 7.98 14.78 15.72
C GLU A 99 6.61 14.04 15.76
N PRO A 100 6.44 13.00 16.61
CA PRO A 100 5.19 12.23 16.70
C PRO A 100 3.95 13.06 17.06
N SER A 101 4.13 14.18 17.77
CA SER A 101 3.03 15.09 18.13
C SER A 101 2.48 15.86 16.94
N GLN A 102 3.27 16.03 15.87
CA GLN A 102 2.87 16.70 14.63
C GLN A 102 2.18 15.75 13.65
N ARG A 103 2.24 14.45 13.90
CA ARG A 103 1.54 13.45 13.08
C ARG A 103 0.06 13.43 13.43
N PRO A 104 -0.84 13.37 12.45
CA PRO A 104 -2.26 13.20 12.71
C PRO A 104 -2.54 11.86 13.40
N ASP A 105 -3.71 11.74 14.02
CA ASP A 105 -4.20 10.44 14.43
C ASP A 105 -4.71 9.67 13.20
N MET A 106 -4.67 8.33 13.27
CA MET A 106 -5.11 7.52 12.13
C MET A 106 -6.58 7.78 11.76
N GLY A 107 -7.45 8.05 12.74
CA GLY A 107 -8.83 8.46 12.44
C GLY A 107 -8.91 9.73 11.58
N HIS A 108 -8.02 10.71 11.79
CA HIS A 108 -7.96 11.91 10.97
C HIS A 108 -7.50 11.60 9.55
N ALA A 109 -6.47 10.76 9.39
CA ALA A 109 -6.00 10.34 8.07
C ALA A 109 -7.11 9.60 7.28
N VAL A 110 -7.89 8.72 7.91
CA VAL A 110 -9.05 8.08 7.26
C VAL A 110 -10.10 9.12 6.85
N ASN A 111 -10.41 10.07 7.72
CA ASN A 111 -11.41 11.11 7.41
C ASN A 111 -11.01 11.99 6.24
N VAL A 112 -9.71 12.24 6.03
CA VAL A 112 -9.20 12.99 4.87
C VAL A 112 -9.34 12.17 3.59
N LEU A 113 -9.07 10.85 3.65
CA LEU A 113 -9.05 10.00 2.46
C LEU A 113 -10.43 9.48 2.04
N ALA A 114 -11.34 9.25 2.98
CA ALA A 114 -12.64 8.64 2.71
C ALA A 114 -13.45 9.39 1.61
N PRO A 115 -13.54 10.74 1.59
CA PRO A 115 -14.23 11.45 0.53
C PRO A 115 -13.57 11.33 -0.85
N LEU A 116 -12.28 11.00 -0.92
CA LEU A 116 -11.53 10.85 -2.16
C LEU A 116 -11.81 9.48 -2.81
N VAL A 117 -12.01 8.46 -1.99
CA VAL A 117 -12.32 7.10 -2.45
C VAL A 117 -13.69 7.04 -3.14
N GLU A 118 -14.69 7.77 -2.62
CA GLU A 118 -16.02 7.85 -3.25
C GLU A 118 -16.02 8.50 -4.63
N LYS A 119 -15.02 9.36 -4.91
CA LYS A 119 -14.84 9.99 -6.21
C LYS A 119 -14.05 9.14 -7.20
N TRP A 120 -13.29 8.17 -6.69
CA TRP A 120 -12.39 7.38 -7.50
C TRP A 120 -13.17 6.45 -8.43
N LYS A 121 -12.76 6.42 -9.70
CA LYS A 121 -13.24 5.46 -10.68
C LYS A 121 -12.07 4.61 -11.16
N PRO A 122 -12.19 3.28 -11.22
CA PRO A 122 -11.19 2.45 -11.87
C PRO A 122 -11.05 2.88 -13.33
N MET A 123 -9.82 2.94 -13.81
CA MET A 123 -9.54 3.19 -15.22
C MET A 123 -10.17 2.04 -16.01
N GLU A 124 -11.17 2.33 -16.85
CA GLU A 124 -11.71 1.35 -17.78
C GLU A 124 -10.56 0.93 -18.71
N SER A 125 -10.05 -0.28 -18.54
CA SER A 125 -9.09 -0.83 -19.48
C SER A 125 -9.85 -1.19 -20.75
N GLU A 126 -9.62 -0.45 -21.84
CA GLU A 126 -10.00 -0.84 -23.20
C GLU A 126 -9.11 -2.00 -23.69
N ALA A 127 -9.11 -3.10 -22.93
CA ALA A 127 -8.52 -4.36 -23.33
C ALA A 127 -9.42 -5.47 -22.80
N GLU A 128 -10.41 -5.83 -23.62
CA GLU A 128 -11.11 -7.09 -23.51
C GLU A 128 -10.08 -8.23 -23.58
N VAL A 129 -9.68 -8.73 -22.41
CA VAL A 129 -9.15 -10.09 -22.27
C VAL A 129 -10.02 -10.78 -21.24
N SER A 130 -11.03 -11.46 -21.76
CA SER A 130 -11.84 -12.42 -21.03
C SER A 130 -10.94 -13.44 -20.33
N CYS A 131 -10.75 -13.28 -19.03
CA CYS A 131 -10.53 -14.40 -18.12
C CYS A 131 -11.11 -14.05 -16.74
N GLY A 132 -12.05 -14.87 -16.26
CA GLY A 132 -12.44 -14.98 -14.85
C GLY A 132 -12.99 -13.72 -14.17
N GLY A 133 -14.31 -13.53 -14.27
CA GLY A 133 -15.04 -12.35 -13.82
C GLY A 133 -14.75 -11.82 -12.40
N VAL A 134 -14.27 -10.59 -12.36
CA VAL A 134 -14.60 -9.63 -11.30
C VAL A 134 -15.40 -8.51 -11.98
N ASP A 135 -16.65 -8.34 -11.57
CA ASP A 135 -17.51 -7.27 -12.08
C ASP A 135 -17.09 -5.94 -11.45
N HIS A 136 -16.25 -5.19 -12.17
CA HIS A 136 -15.68 -3.91 -11.73
C HIS A 136 -16.69 -2.74 -11.78
N SER A 137 -17.94 -2.98 -12.19
CA SER A 137 -19.00 -1.95 -12.20
C SER A 137 -19.57 -1.64 -10.81
N LEU A 138 -19.15 -2.40 -9.79
CA LEU A 138 -19.68 -2.31 -8.43
C LEU A 138 -18.74 -1.50 -7.52
N PRO A 139 -19.28 -0.61 -6.67
CA PRO A 139 -18.49 0.04 -5.62
C PRO A 139 -17.78 -1.00 -4.74
N LEU A 140 -16.57 -0.67 -4.29
CA LEU A 140 -15.75 -1.49 -3.39
C LEU A 140 -16.54 -2.00 -2.17
N THR A 141 -17.43 -1.16 -1.62
CA THR A 141 -18.31 -1.51 -0.51
C THR A 141 -19.26 -2.67 -0.84
N GLN A 142 -19.75 -2.77 -2.07
CA GLN A 142 -20.59 -3.87 -2.52
C GLN A 142 -19.80 -5.15 -2.80
N MET A 143 -18.57 -5.02 -3.31
CA MET A 143 -17.69 -6.16 -3.51
C MET A 143 -17.30 -6.83 -2.18
N VAL A 144 -16.94 -6.03 -1.18
CA VAL A 144 -16.65 -6.50 0.18
C VAL A 144 -17.85 -7.23 0.78
N LYS A 145 -19.06 -6.69 0.59
CA LYS A 145 -20.29 -7.30 1.08
C LYS A 145 -20.54 -8.68 0.44
N ARG A 146 -20.34 -8.81 -0.88
CA ARG A 146 -20.48 -10.10 -1.59
C ARG A 146 -19.47 -11.14 -1.12
N TRP A 147 -18.25 -10.74 -0.81
CA TRP A 147 -17.24 -11.63 -0.22
C TRP A 147 -17.66 -12.17 1.14
N GLN A 148 -18.17 -11.29 2.00
CA GLN A 148 -18.66 -11.67 3.34
C GLN A 148 -19.88 -12.61 3.26
N GLU A 149 -20.77 -12.38 2.29
CA GLU A 149 -21.93 -13.25 2.03
C GLU A 149 -21.50 -14.63 1.48
N ALA A 150 -20.49 -14.69 0.62
CA ALA A 150 -19.95 -15.94 0.08
C ALA A 150 -19.24 -16.79 1.16
N GLU A 151 -18.54 -16.17 2.10
CA GLU A 151 -17.97 -16.86 3.28
C GLU A 151 -19.06 -17.43 4.19
N ALA A 152 -20.20 -16.73 4.34
CA ALA A 152 -21.33 -17.18 5.14
C ALA A 152 -22.06 -18.39 4.52
N GLU A 153 -21.99 -18.54 3.19
CA GLU A 153 -22.58 -19.67 2.45
C GLU A 153 -21.63 -20.88 2.33
N GLY A 154 -20.39 -20.80 2.81
CA GLY A 154 -19.45 -21.93 2.85
C GLY A 154 -19.00 -22.43 1.48
N LYS A 155 -18.96 -21.58 0.45
CA LYS A 155 -18.48 -21.94 -0.89
C LYS A 155 -16.99 -21.64 -1.01
N ASP A 156 -16.19 -22.69 -1.11
CA ASP A 156 -14.74 -22.60 -1.28
C ASP A 156 -14.39 -22.08 -2.69
N TYR A 157 -13.53 -21.07 -2.77
CA TYR A 157 -13.22 -20.29 -3.98
C TYR A 157 -12.49 -21.09 -5.08
N VAL A 158 -12.19 -22.37 -4.86
CA VAL A 158 -11.26 -23.17 -5.68
C VAL A 158 -11.96 -24.00 -6.79
N SER A 159 -13.28 -23.88 -6.98
CA SER A 159 -14.00 -24.71 -7.96
C SER A 159 -13.87 -24.25 -9.44
N TYR A 160 -13.06 -23.23 -9.76
CA TYR A 160 -12.98 -22.67 -11.11
C TYR A 160 -11.69 -23.01 -11.88
N MET A 161 -10.96 -24.09 -11.59
CA MET A 161 -9.90 -24.56 -12.48
C MET A 161 -9.82 -26.08 -12.50
N ASP A 162 -10.57 -26.72 -13.40
CA ASP A 162 -10.30 -28.09 -13.80
C ASP A 162 -10.59 -28.28 -15.30
N LEU A 163 -9.50 -28.46 -16.08
CA LEU A 163 -9.29 -29.41 -17.20
C LEU A 163 -8.20 -28.92 -18.19
N ASP A 164 -7.09 -29.68 -18.21
CA ASP A 164 -6.02 -29.92 -19.22
C ASP A 164 -5.47 -28.76 -20.09
N ASP A 165 -4.15 -28.55 -20.25
CA ASP A 165 -3.11 -29.53 -20.60
C ASP A 165 -1.69 -28.97 -20.28
N GLY A 166 -0.82 -29.81 -19.71
CA GLY A 166 0.65 -29.82 -19.84
C GLY A 166 1.52 -28.56 -19.65
N LYS A 167 2.03 -28.33 -18.43
CA LYS A 167 3.48 -28.48 -18.04
C LYS A 167 3.69 -28.02 -16.59
N SER A 168 4.13 -28.94 -15.75
CA SER A 168 4.56 -28.67 -14.39
C SER A 168 5.86 -27.85 -14.40
N ILE A 169 5.88 -26.70 -13.72
CA ILE A 169 7.10 -26.02 -13.30
C ILE A 169 7.04 -25.87 -11.77
N ILE A 170 7.26 -26.98 -11.08
CA ILE A 170 7.64 -26.96 -9.67
C ILE A 170 9.18 -27.07 -9.63
N PRO A 171 9.91 -26.05 -9.15
CA PRO A 171 11.24 -26.29 -8.63
C PRO A 171 11.09 -27.08 -7.33
N ALA A 172 11.52 -28.34 -7.35
CA ALA A 172 11.66 -29.16 -6.16
C ALA A 172 12.66 -28.51 -5.20
N GLY A 173 12.28 -28.29 -3.93
CA GLY A 173 13.24 -27.80 -2.95
C GLY A 173 12.68 -27.39 -1.59
N SER A 174 12.51 -28.38 -0.72
CA SER A 174 12.48 -28.26 0.75
C SER A 174 11.19 -27.80 1.42
N ALA A 175 10.24 -28.72 1.50
CA ALA A 175 9.40 -28.87 2.68
C ALA A 175 10.20 -29.65 3.73
N ASN A 176 10.50 -29.04 4.87
CA ASN A 176 10.76 -29.79 6.09
C ASN A 176 9.62 -29.49 7.07
N SER A 177 8.72 -30.47 7.14
CA SER A 177 7.74 -30.73 8.17
C SER A 177 8.26 -30.45 9.58
N PHE A 178 7.51 -29.68 10.37
CA PHE A 178 7.73 -29.59 11.80
C PHE A 178 6.51 -30.16 12.52
N THR A 179 6.51 -31.48 12.70
CA THR A 179 5.60 -32.16 13.63
C THR A 179 6.11 -31.91 15.05
N SER A 180 5.29 -31.24 15.87
CA SER A 180 5.51 -31.15 17.31
C SER A 180 5.32 -32.52 17.93
N VAL A 181 6.32 -32.99 18.68
CA VAL A 181 6.17 -34.08 19.65
C VAL A 181 6.49 -33.49 21.02
N ASP A 182 5.47 -33.58 21.86
CA ASP A 182 5.44 -33.36 23.31
C ASP A 182 6.36 -34.38 24.00
N ASP A 183 7.23 -33.95 24.91
CA ASP A 183 7.81 -34.86 25.90
C ASP A 183 7.98 -34.13 27.23
N GLY A 184 7.14 -34.51 28.18
CA GLY A 184 7.27 -34.15 29.58
C GLY A 184 8.08 -35.19 30.34
N ARG A 185 9.15 -34.73 30.99
CA ARG A 185 9.55 -35.23 32.32
C ARG A 185 10.46 -34.27 33.05
#